data_AF-A0A934XMR8-F1
#
_entry.id   AF-A0A934XMR8-F1
#
_cell.length_a   1.000
_cell.length_b   1.000
_cell.length_c   1.000
_cell.angle_alpha   90.00
_cell.angle_beta   90.00
_cell.angle_gamma   90.00
#
_symmetry.space_group_name_H-M   'P 1'
#
loop_
_entity.id
_entity.type
_entity.pdbx_description
1 polymer ?
#
loop_
_entity_poly.entity_id
_entity_poly.type
_entity_poly.pdbx_seq_one_letter_code
_entity_poly.pdbx_strand_id
1 'polypeptide(L)'
;MRKLKVDLSALDFAIEDVSGVTTYYLDTVNGAVIQVRTEDRRTWARIYDELSRQPNVTSADFAATFAQVARGEVTSVSLQAVHELEMNLGQRTLRVPRADSRKSYEDIEEFIATVADEPFRDTLTHALGGQGAFRRFKETLAGDRHERERWFRFRNAHMRERIIEWLSAYDIEPLLGSAHEPETGIPSVRIRLLREMSELVRLLMKAPGVTRIAMIGSLATEIETPRDADLLVSVEDESNLATLARLGRRWRAFVQSLHCSGDIFLADNQGNYLGRTCPWKDCGANFNPRCDARHCGRRRYLHDDLNTIRLSRQVTLNPPVELWPEIVLRGPAPQDVTDVLLKPLQQ
;
A
#
# COMPACT_ATOMS: atom_id res chain seq x y z
N MET A 1 4.48 -32.56 2.51
CA MET A 1 4.07 -31.15 2.68
C MET A 1 2.56 -31.03 2.62
N ARG A 2 1.98 -30.29 3.56
CA ARG A 2 0.55 -29.96 3.61
C ARG A 2 0.28 -28.72 2.77
N LYS A 3 -0.71 -28.79 1.90
CA LYS A 3 -1.18 -27.67 1.09
C LYS A 3 -2.05 -26.73 1.93
N LEU A 4 -1.71 -25.45 1.97
CA LEU A 4 -2.43 -24.44 2.75
C LEU A 4 -2.64 -23.18 1.91
N LYS A 5 -3.88 -22.67 1.88
CA LYS A 5 -4.18 -21.37 1.28
C LYS A 5 -3.69 -20.29 2.26
N VAL A 6 -2.69 -19.52 1.87
CA VAL A 6 -2.08 -18.47 2.71
C VAL A 6 -2.07 -17.14 1.99
N ASP A 7 -2.27 -16.05 2.73
CA ASP A 7 -2.10 -14.70 2.22
C ASP A 7 -0.63 -14.29 2.33
N LEU A 8 0.10 -14.41 1.20
CA LEU A 8 1.51 -14.04 1.13
C LEU A 8 1.74 -12.54 1.36
N SER A 9 0.77 -11.69 1.05
CA SER A 9 0.89 -10.24 1.24
C SER A 9 0.77 -9.89 2.72
N ALA A 10 -0.16 -10.55 3.43
CA ALA A 10 -0.26 -10.43 4.88
C ALA A 10 1.02 -10.93 5.59
N LEU A 11 1.65 -11.99 5.06
CA LEU A 11 2.93 -12.49 5.57
C LEU A 11 4.11 -11.54 5.28
N ASP A 12 4.21 -10.95 4.09
CA ASP A 12 5.22 -9.90 3.77
C ASP A 12 5.09 -8.74 4.76
N PHE A 13 3.88 -8.22 4.96
CA PHE A 13 3.62 -7.15 5.93
C PHE A 13 4.02 -7.55 7.35
N ALA A 14 3.64 -8.75 7.79
CA ALA A 14 3.95 -9.26 9.13
C ALA A 14 5.46 -9.43 9.37
N ILE A 15 6.22 -9.82 8.34
CA ILE A 15 7.68 -9.96 8.42
C ILE A 15 8.34 -8.58 8.51
N GLU A 16 7.89 -7.61 7.73
CA GLU A 16 8.47 -6.25 7.69
C GLU A 16 8.09 -5.37 8.89
N ASP A 17 7.04 -5.71 9.65
CA ASP A 17 6.70 -4.98 10.87
C ASP A 17 7.74 -5.22 11.98
N VAL A 18 8.74 -4.33 11.98
CA VAL A 18 9.80 -4.26 13.00
C VAL A 18 9.49 -3.26 14.11
N SER A 19 8.27 -2.71 14.18
CA SER A 19 7.87 -1.76 15.23
C SER A 19 8.03 -2.35 16.64
N GLY A 20 7.95 -3.67 16.74
CA GLY A 20 7.94 -4.39 18.01
C GLY A 20 6.62 -4.29 18.78
N VAL A 21 5.67 -3.50 18.28
CA VAL A 21 4.36 -3.27 18.92
C VAL A 21 3.43 -4.46 18.66
N THR A 22 3.50 -5.05 17.48
CA THR A 22 2.66 -6.19 17.10
C THR A 22 3.52 -7.45 16.90
N THR A 23 2.95 -8.61 17.21
CA THR A 23 3.50 -9.93 16.88
C THR A 23 2.49 -10.70 16.07
N TYR A 24 2.95 -11.32 15.00
CA TYR A 24 2.10 -12.01 14.03
C TYR A 24 2.25 -13.52 14.13
N TYR A 25 1.15 -14.23 13.90
CA TYR A 25 1.10 -15.69 13.88
C TYR A 25 0.34 -16.18 12.66
N LEU A 26 0.79 -17.26 12.05
CA LEU A 26 0.06 -17.97 11.00
C LEU A 26 -0.71 -19.12 11.63
N ASP A 27 -2.02 -19.16 11.43
CA ASP A 27 -2.85 -20.33 11.73
C ASP A 27 -2.66 -21.37 10.62
N THR A 28 -2.09 -22.52 10.97
CA THR A 28 -1.75 -23.59 10.02
C THR A 28 -2.96 -24.39 9.56
N VAL A 29 -4.15 -24.16 10.13
CA VAL A 29 -5.39 -24.84 9.74
C VAL A 29 -6.09 -24.10 8.62
N ASN A 30 -6.25 -22.78 8.75
CA ASN A 30 -7.00 -21.94 7.80
C ASN A 30 -6.12 -20.96 7.01
N GLY A 31 -4.84 -20.81 7.36
CA GLY A 31 -3.89 -19.92 6.71
C GLY A 31 -4.03 -18.44 7.06
N ALA A 32 -4.83 -18.10 8.09
CA ALA A 32 -5.02 -16.74 8.54
C ALA A 32 -3.79 -16.19 9.28
N VAL A 33 -3.47 -14.91 9.06
CA VAL A 33 -2.45 -14.19 9.83
C VAL A 33 -3.10 -13.47 11.00
N ILE A 34 -2.84 -13.95 12.21
CA ILE A 34 -3.34 -13.42 13.48
C ILE A 34 -2.39 -12.33 13.98
N GLN A 35 -2.94 -11.18 14.34
CA GLN A 35 -2.18 -10.04 14.86
C GLN A 35 -2.39 -9.90 16.37
N VAL A 36 -1.30 -9.81 17.12
CA VAL A 36 -1.32 -9.64 18.57
C VAL A 36 -0.53 -8.42 18.97
N ARG A 37 -1.21 -7.38 19.44
CA ARG A 37 -0.54 -6.20 19.98
C ARG A 37 0.06 -6.52 21.35
N THR A 38 1.18 -5.88 21.64
CA THR A 38 1.90 -6.03 22.91
C THR A 38 1.02 -5.64 24.09
N GLU A 39 0.21 -4.60 23.95
CA GLU A 39 -0.70 -4.13 25.00
C GLU A 39 -1.83 -5.14 25.28
N ASP A 40 -2.42 -5.72 24.23
CA ASP A 40 -3.46 -6.75 24.36
C ASP A 40 -2.89 -7.99 25.08
N ARG A 41 -1.69 -8.44 24.68
CA ARG A 41 -1.02 -9.58 25.33
C ARG A 41 -0.63 -9.31 26.78
N ARG A 42 -0.13 -8.11 27.10
CA ARG A 42 0.17 -7.71 28.49
C ARG A 42 -1.08 -7.69 29.35
N THR A 43 -2.17 -7.13 28.82
CA THR A 43 -3.46 -7.06 29.52
C THR A 43 -4.02 -8.46 29.74
N TRP A 44 -3.99 -9.31 28.72
CA TRP A 44 -4.38 -10.71 28.82
C TRP A 44 -3.55 -11.46 29.86
N ALA A 45 -2.22 -11.33 29.84
CA ALA A 45 -1.33 -12.03 30.77
C ALA A 45 -1.64 -11.69 32.23
N ARG A 46 -1.94 -10.41 32.52
CA ARG A 46 -2.36 -9.97 33.86
C ARG A 46 -3.68 -10.62 34.28
N ILE A 47 -4.68 -10.63 33.40
CA ILE A 47 -5.99 -11.24 33.68
C ILE A 47 -5.84 -12.76 33.88
N TYR A 48 -5.04 -13.41 33.05
CA TYR A 48 -4.78 -14.84 33.14
C TYR A 48 -4.08 -15.19 34.44
N ASP A 49 -3.02 -14.50 34.79
CA ASP A 49 -2.31 -14.68 36.06
C ASP A 49 -3.23 -14.47 37.28
N GLU A 50 -4.13 -13.50 37.24
CA GLU A 50 -5.11 -13.24 38.31
C GLU A 50 -6.17 -14.34 38.41
N LEU A 51 -6.81 -14.71 37.31
CA LEU A 51 -7.89 -15.70 37.29
C LEU A 51 -7.37 -17.13 37.50
N SER A 52 -6.24 -17.51 36.92
CA SER A 52 -5.69 -18.87 37.07
C SER A 52 -5.31 -19.24 38.51
N ARG A 53 -5.23 -18.27 39.43
CA ARG A 53 -5.04 -18.52 40.87
C ARG A 53 -6.34 -18.88 41.59
N GLN A 54 -7.49 -18.67 40.98
CA GLN A 54 -8.79 -18.95 41.56
C GLN A 54 -9.22 -20.39 41.23
N PRO A 55 -9.88 -21.11 42.15
CA PRO A 55 -10.39 -22.44 41.88
C PRO A 55 -11.61 -22.39 40.94
N ASN A 56 -11.73 -23.38 40.05
CA ASN A 56 -12.87 -23.59 39.14
C ASN A 56 -13.14 -22.47 38.13
N VAL A 57 -12.11 -21.73 37.71
CA VAL A 57 -12.25 -20.73 36.63
C VAL A 57 -12.62 -21.40 35.31
N THR A 58 -13.64 -20.84 34.67
CA THR A 58 -14.18 -21.26 33.38
C THR A 58 -13.84 -20.24 32.29
N SER A 59 -14.00 -20.63 31.02
CA SER A 59 -13.86 -19.69 29.90
C SER A 59 -14.85 -18.52 29.96
N ALA A 60 -16.00 -18.69 30.62
CA ALA A 60 -16.98 -17.62 30.81
C ALA A 60 -16.47 -16.53 31.76
N ASP A 61 -15.69 -16.90 32.77
CA ASP A 61 -15.09 -15.96 33.72
C ASP A 61 -14.06 -15.07 33.01
N PHE A 62 -13.24 -15.66 32.13
CA PHE A 62 -12.33 -14.91 31.27
C PHE A 62 -13.07 -13.91 30.38
N ALA A 63 -14.13 -14.35 29.68
CA ALA A 63 -14.92 -13.48 28.81
C ALA A 63 -15.56 -12.32 29.58
N ALA A 64 -16.06 -12.58 30.79
CA ALA A 64 -16.62 -11.56 31.68
C ALA A 64 -15.56 -10.54 32.10
N THR A 65 -14.37 -10.99 32.51
CA THR A 65 -13.27 -10.08 32.89
C THR A 65 -12.74 -9.30 31.69
N PHE A 66 -12.65 -9.90 30.50
CA PHE A 66 -12.28 -9.19 29.27
C PHE A 66 -13.24 -8.05 28.96
N ALA A 67 -14.55 -8.28 29.10
CA ALA A 67 -15.56 -7.24 28.90
C ALA A 67 -15.44 -6.07 29.90
N GLN A 68 -15.03 -6.35 31.14
CA GLN A 68 -14.84 -5.33 32.18
C GLN A 68 -13.56 -4.50 31.99
N VAL A 69 -12.48 -5.13 31.50
CA VAL A 69 -11.16 -4.51 31.35
C VAL A 69 -10.99 -3.83 29.99
N ALA A 70 -11.76 -4.22 28.96
CA ALA A 70 -11.72 -3.63 27.64
C ALA A 70 -11.96 -2.10 27.70
N ARG A 71 -10.94 -1.33 27.34
CA ARG A 71 -10.97 0.13 27.29
C ARG A 71 -10.10 0.66 26.16
N GLY A 72 -10.57 1.71 25.50
CA GLY A 72 -9.82 2.41 24.47
C GLY A 72 -9.42 1.48 23.33
N GLU A 73 -8.12 1.34 23.10
CA GLU A 73 -7.59 0.50 22.02
C GLU A 73 -7.64 -0.99 22.34
N VAL A 74 -7.68 -1.41 23.61
CA VAL A 74 -7.79 -2.82 24.02
C VAL A 74 -9.26 -3.21 24.05
N THR A 75 -9.65 -4.18 23.22
CA THR A 75 -11.05 -4.63 23.09
C THR A 75 -11.24 -6.03 23.66
N SER A 76 -12.46 -6.36 24.07
CA SER A 76 -12.80 -7.72 24.53
C SER A 76 -12.54 -8.76 23.44
N VAL A 77 -12.84 -8.44 22.18
CA VAL A 77 -12.58 -9.28 21.01
C VAL A 77 -11.07 -9.54 20.85
N SER A 78 -10.23 -8.52 20.99
CA SER A 78 -8.77 -8.70 20.91
C SER A 78 -8.22 -9.57 22.05
N LEU A 79 -8.74 -9.42 23.27
CA LEU A 79 -8.33 -10.25 24.41
C LEU A 79 -8.80 -11.70 24.25
N GLN A 80 -9.99 -11.92 23.69
CA GLN A 80 -10.50 -13.24 23.35
C GLN A 80 -9.60 -13.93 22.31
N ALA A 81 -9.22 -13.22 21.25
CA ALA A 81 -8.33 -13.73 20.22
C ALA A 81 -6.93 -14.08 20.78
N VAL A 82 -6.39 -13.25 21.68
CA VAL A 82 -5.14 -13.56 22.39
C VAL A 82 -5.31 -14.80 23.26
N HIS A 83 -6.40 -14.91 24.02
CA HIS A 83 -6.65 -16.08 24.86
C HIS A 83 -6.71 -17.37 24.05
N GLU A 84 -7.48 -17.38 22.97
CA GLU A 84 -7.58 -18.54 22.07
C GLU A 84 -6.22 -18.90 21.46
N LEU A 85 -5.44 -17.90 21.04
CA LEU A 85 -4.09 -18.11 20.52
C LEU A 85 -3.17 -18.74 21.57
N GLU A 86 -3.12 -18.18 22.79
CA GLU A 86 -2.20 -18.61 23.85
C GLU A 86 -2.55 -20.00 24.37
N MET A 87 -3.85 -20.33 24.46
CA MET A 87 -4.29 -21.67 24.86
C MET A 87 -3.95 -22.75 23.81
N ASN A 88 -3.71 -22.35 22.55
CA ASN A 88 -3.40 -23.25 21.44
C ASN A 88 -1.99 -23.03 20.84
N LEU A 89 -1.12 -22.32 21.56
CA LEU A 89 0.18 -21.91 21.06
C LEU A 89 1.06 -23.15 20.77
N GLY A 90 1.62 -23.23 19.57
CA GLY A 90 2.51 -24.34 19.16
C GLY A 90 1.81 -25.61 18.68
N GLN A 91 0.49 -25.71 18.78
CA GLN A 91 -0.27 -26.83 18.17
C GLN A 91 -0.83 -26.46 16.80
N ARG A 92 -1.35 -25.23 16.67
CA ARG A 92 -2.04 -24.74 15.47
C ARG A 92 -1.40 -23.50 14.87
N THR A 93 -0.60 -22.78 15.63
CA THR A 93 -0.09 -21.46 15.24
C THR A 93 1.42 -21.41 15.16
N LEU A 94 1.93 -20.81 14.08
CA LEU A 94 3.34 -20.56 13.86
C LEU A 94 3.62 -19.07 14.03
N ARG A 95 4.66 -18.73 14.80
CA ARG A 95 5.08 -17.33 14.90
C ARG A 95 5.73 -16.89 13.58
N VAL A 96 5.24 -15.81 13.00
CA VAL A 96 5.82 -15.24 11.79
C VAL A 96 7.19 -14.64 12.13
N PRO A 97 8.25 -14.94 11.36
CA PRO A 97 9.57 -14.37 11.59
C PRO A 97 9.55 -12.86 11.33
N ARG A 98 10.48 -12.13 11.93
CA ARG A 98 10.69 -10.72 11.60
C ARG A 98 11.80 -10.60 10.56
N ALA A 99 11.78 -9.52 9.78
CA ALA A 99 12.81 -9.21 8.81
C ALA A 99 14.19 -9.17 9.48
N ASP A 100 15.16 -9.84 8.87
CA ASP A 100 16.57 -9.76 9.27
C ASP A 100 17.20 -8.57 8.53
N SER A 101 17.66 -7.57 9.29
CA SER A 101 18.28 -6.37 8.74
C SER A 101 19.51 -6.66 7.89
N ARG A 102 20.21 -7.78 8.12
CA ARG A 102 21.33 -8.22 7.26
C ARG A 102 20.83 -8.68 5.91
N LYS A 103 19.83 -9.57 5.87
CA LYS A 103 19.21 -10.03 4.61
C LYS A 103 18.61 -8.85 3.83
N SER A 104 17.95 -7.93 4.52
CA SER A 104 17.44 -6.70 3.89
C SER A 104 18.56 -5.82 3.33
N TYR A 105 19.76 -5.84 3.90
CA TYR A 105 20.91 -5.10 3.39
C TYR A 105 21.54 -5.81 2.18
N GLU A 106 21.69 -7.14 2.26
CA GLU A 106 22.15 -8.00 1.16
C GLU A 106 21.27 -7.84 -0.09
N ASP A 107 19.94 -7.81 0.07
CA ASP A 107 19.01 -7.56 -1.05
C ASP A 107 19.32 -6.22 -1.75
N ILE A 108 19.70 -5.19 -0.99
CA ILE A 108 20.00 -3.87 -1.54
C ILE A 108 21.33 -3.88 -2.29
N GLU A 109 22.36 -4.50 -1.72
CA GLU A 109 23.66 -4.65 -2.39
C GLU A 109 23.52 -5.44 -3.70
N GLU A 110 22.78 -6.54 -3.67
CA GLU A 110 22.50 -7.36 -4.86
C GLU A 110 21.74 -6.55 -5.90
N PHE A 111 20.70 -5.80 -5.50
CA PHE A 111 19.98 -4.92 -6.41
C PHE A 111 20.88 -3.87 -7.05
N ILE A 112 21.72 -3.18 -6.27
CA ILE A 112 22.65 -2.15 -6.77
C ILE A 112 23.60 -2.77 -7.79
N ALA A 113 24.08 -3.99 -7.58
CA ALA A 113 24.93 -4.70 -8.55
C ALA A 113 24.21 -4.94 -9.90
N THR A 114 22.88 -5.01 -9.91
CA THR A 114 22.09 -5.13 -11.15
C THR A 114 21.81 -3.81 -11.89
N VAL A 115 22.20 -2.66 -11.33
CA VAL A 115 21.99 -1.34 -11.95
C VAL A 115 22.99 -1.14 -13.10
N ALA A 116 22.47 -0.83 -14.29
CA ALA A 116 23.28 -0.69 -15.51
C ALA A 116 23.98 0.67 -15.64
N ASP A 117 23.39 1.73 -15.11
CA ASP A 117 23.96 3.07 -15.08
C ASP A 117 25.05 3.15 -14.01
N GLU A 118 26.32 3.21 -14.42
CA GLU A 118 27.46 3.21 -13.49
C GLU A 118 27.49 4.44 -12.57
N PRO A 119 27.35 5.70 -13.07
CA PRO A 119 27.18 6.87 -12.19
C PRO A 119 26.07 6.73 -11.15
N PHE A 120 24.91 6.19 -11.55
CA PHE A 120 23.79 6.00 -10.63
C PHE A 120 24.05 4.89 -9.61
N ARG A 121 24.65 3.78 -10.05
CA ARG A 121 25.10 2.67 -9.20
C ARG A 121 26.10 3.12 -8.14
N ASP A 122 27.08 3.95 -8.52
CA ASP A 122 28.07 4.49 -7.59
C ASP A 122 27.40 5.41 -6.55
N THR A 123 26.43 6.20 -6.98
CA THR A 123 25.63 7.05 -6.09
C THR A 123 24.83 6.23 -5.08
N LEU A 124 24.18 5.14 -5.51
CA LEU A 124 23.44 4.23 -4.63
C LEU A 124 24.37 3.50 -3.66
N THR A 125 25.53 3.05 -4.14
CA THR A 125 26.56 2.38 -3.32
C THR A 125 27.05 3.32 -2.22
N HIS A 126 27.34 4.58 -2.55
CA HIS A 126 27.76 5.57 -1.57
C HIS A 126 26.66 5.88 -0.53
N ALA A 127 25.39 5.87 -0.94
CA ALA A 127 24.25 6.11 -0.05
C ALA A 127 24.12 5.06 1.07
N LEU A 128 24.65 3.85 0.87
CA LEU A 128 24.60 2.75 1.83
C LEU A 128 25.56 2.86 3.03
N GLY A 129 26.42 3.88 3.08
CA GLY A 129 27.40 4.03 4.17
C GLY A 129 26.81 4.52 5.50
N GLY A 130 26.90 3.74 6.57
CA GLY A 130 26.60 4.17 7.96
C GLY A 130 25.12 4.18 8.35
N GLN A 131 24.80 4.70 9.55
CA GLN A 131 23.42 4.72 10.06
C GLN A 131 22.48 5.48 9.12
N GLY A 132 21.28 4.92 8.88
CA GLY A 132 20.29 5.49 7.96
C GLY A 132 20.48 5.15 6.48
N ALA A 133 21.33 4.16 6.16
CA ALA A 133 21.58 3.66 4.80
C ALA A 133 20.29 3.38 4.03
N PHE A 134 19.34 2.67 4.64
CA PHE A 134 18.05 2.34 4.01
C PHE A 134 17.21 3.57 3.64
N ARG A 135 17.24 4.62 4.46
CA ARG A 135 16.53 5.87 4.17
C ARG A 135 17.16 6.59 2.99
N ARG A 136 18.49 6.76 3.00
CA ARG A 136 19.23 7.44 1.93
C ARG A 136 19.11 6.69 0.60
N PHE A 137 19.27 5.37 0.63
CA PHE A 137 19.04 4.53 -0.54
C PHE A 137 17.67 4.78 -1.17
N LYS A 138 16.58 4.77 -0.36
CA LYS A 138 15.23 5.07 -0.84
C LYS A 138 15.07 6.50 -1.36
N GLU A 139 15.71 7.48 -0.72
CA GLU A 139 15.69 8.89 -1.16
C GLU A 139 16.39 9.06 -2.51
N THR A 140 17.55 8.42 -2.71
CA THR A 140 18.26 8.41 -3.98
C THR A 140 17.45 7.70 -5.07
N LEU A 141 16.85 6.54 -4.75
CA LEU A 141 15.95 5.82 -5.67
C LEU A 141 14.67 6.57 -5.99
N ALA A 142 14.18 7.45 -5.11
CA ALA A 142 12.97 8.22 -5.38
C ALA A 142 13.12 9.17 -6.58
N GLY A 143 14.37 9.50 -6.97
CA GLY A 143 14.67 10.31 -8.15
C GLY A 143 14.48 9.59 -9.49
N ASP A 144 14.41 8.25 -9.50
CA ASP A 144 14.23 7.45 -10.72
C ASP A 144 13.08 6.44 -10.56
N ARG A 145 11.96 6.69 -11.25
CA ARG A 145 10.77 5.83 -11.20
C ARG A 145 11.05 4.41 -11.70
N HIS A 146 11.85 4.25 -12.76
CA HIS A 146 12.10 2.95 -13.37
C HIS A 146 12.95 2.07 -12.44
N GLU A 147 14.02 2.63 -11.88
CA GLU A 147 14.85 1.90 -10.91
C GLU A 147 14.11 1.64 -9.60
N ARG A 148 13.23 2.55 -9.17
CA ARG A 148 12.34 2.31 -8.03
C ARG A 148 11.38 1.15 -8.27
N GLU A 149 10.78 1.05 -9.45
CA GLU A 149 9.92 -0.07 -9.83
C GLU A 149 10.72 -1.39 -9.93
N ARG A 150 11.96 -1.35 -10.44
CA ARG A 150 12.85 -2.52 -10.44
C ARG A 150 13.20 -2.97 -9.03
N TRP A 151 13.60 -2.05 -8.15
CA TRP A 151 13.89 -2.34 -6.74
C TRP A 151 12.70 -3.03 -6.07
N PHE A 152 11.49 -2.51 -6.29
CA PHE A 152 10.29 -3.10 -5.71
C PHE A 152 10.01 -4.52 -6.23
N ARG A 153 10.20 -4.78 -7.52
CA ARG A 153 10.07 -6.14 -8.08
C ARG A 153 11.13 -7.08 -7.50
N PHE A 154 12.37 -6.62 -7.42
CA PHE A 154 13.50 -7.38 -6.88
C PHE A 154 13.24 -7.77 -5.41
N ARG A 155 12.95 -6.78 -4.55
CA ARG A 155 12.61 -7.01 -3.14
C ARG A 155 11.43 -7.98 -2.99
N ASN A 156 10.38 -7.82 -3.79
CA ASN A 156 9.18 -8.66 -3.67
C ASN A 156 9.45 -10.12 -4.04
N ALA A 157 10.28 -10.37 -5.06
CA ALA A 157 10.69 -11.71 -5.43
C ALA A 157 11.46 -12.38 -4.29
N HIS A 158 12.50 -11.71 -3.77
CA HIS A 158 13.30 -12.22 -2.65
C HIS A 158 12.48 -12.41 -1.37
N MET A 159 11.53 -11.52 -1.08
CA MET A 159 10.66 -11.68 0.09
C MET A 159 9.72 -12.88 -0.09
N ARG A 160 9.14 -13.05 -1.28
CA ARG A 160 8.27 -14.19 -1.58
C ARG A 160 9.02 -15.51 -1.46
N GLU A 161 10.25 -15.57 -1.95
CA GLU A 161 11.13 -16.74 -1.79
C GLU A 161 11.38 -17.06 -0.32
N ARG A 162 11.70 -16.05 0.50
CA ARG A 162 11.87 -16.21 1.95
C ARG A 162 10.60 -16.69 2.66
N ILE A 163 9.42 -16.19 2.27
CA ILE A 163 8.15 -16.65 2.82
C ILE A 163 7.92 -18.13 2.45
N ILE A 164 8.17 -18.51 1.19
CA ILE A 164 8.03 -19.89 0.73
C ILE A 164 9.04 -20.81 1.45
N GLU A 165 10.29 -20.38 1.59
CA GLU A 165 11.33 -21.11 2.32
C GLU A 165 10.93 -21.32 3.78
N TRP A 166 10.46 -20.26 4.45
CA TRP A 166 9.95 -20.33 5.82
C TRP A 166 8.77 -21.30 5.95
N LEU A 167 7.77 -21.21 5.09
CA LEU A 167 6.63 -22.15 5.08
C LEU A 167 7.09 -23.59 4.84
N SER A 168 8.03 -23.78 3.92
CA SER A 168 8.58 -25.10 3.59
C SER A 168 9.32 -25.72 4.78
N ALA A 169 9.97 -24.92 5.64
CA ALA A 169 10.61 -25.42 6.86
C ALA A 169 9.61 -26.00 7.88
N TYR A 170 8.31 -25.70 7.74
CA TYR A 170 7.22 -26.27 8.52
C TYR A 170 6.36 -27.26 7.72
N ASP A 171 6.90 -27.80 6.61
CA ASP A 171 6.20 -28.70 5.70
C ASP A 171 4.91 -28.11 5.10
N ILE A 172 4.80 -26.78 4.98
CA ILE A 172 3.66 -26.09 4.39
C ILE A 172 3.96 -25.72 2.95
N GLU A 173 3.17 -26.24 2.02
CA GLU A 173 3.17 -25.83 0.62
C GLU A 173 2.08 -24.76 0.42
N PRO A 174 2.44 -23.49 0.13
CA PRO A 174 1.45 -22.48 -0.14
C PRO A 174 0.71 -22.81 -1.43
N LEU A 175 -0.61 -22.93 -1.35
CA LEU A 175 -1.46 -23.04 -2.53
C LEU A 175 -1.49 -21.68 -3.23
N LEU A 176 -0.63 -21.54 -4.24
CA LEU A 176 -0.60 -20.42 -5.16
C LEU A 176 -1.80 -20.51 -6.13
N GLY A 177 -3.01 -20.33 -5.61
CA GLY A 177 -4.18 -19.99 -6.41
C GLY A 177 -4.26 -18.48 -6.54
N SER A 178 -4.71 -17.97 -7.69
CA SER A 178 -5.16 -16.56 -7.84
C SER A 178 -5.89 -16.16 -6.58
N ALA A 179 -5.46 -15.10 -5.92
CA ALA A 179 -5.92 -14.76 -4.57
C ALA A 179 -7.45 -14.58 -4.56
N HIS A 180 -8.19 -15.66 -4.29
CA HIS A 180 -9.59 -15.53 -3.95
C HIS A 180 -9.64 -15.12 -2.48
N GLU A 181 -10.24 -13.97 -2.27
CA GLU A 181 -10.33 -13.19 -1.05
C GLU A 181 -10.59 -14.06 0.19
N PRO A 182 -10.03 -13.73 1.37
CA PRO A 182 -10.61 -14.21 2.61
C PRO A 182 -12.08 -13.73 2.69
N GLU A 183 -13.01 -14.61 3.09
CA GLU A 183 -14.37 -14.27 3.54
C GLU A 183 -14.34 -13.52 4.90
N THR A 184 -13.40 -12.59 5.05
CA THR A 184 -13.55 -11.47 5.97
C THR A 184 -14.20 -10.39 5.13
N GLY A 185 -15.38 -9.86 5.47
CA GLY A 185 -16.06 -8.80 4.71
C GLY A 185 -15.30 -7.47 4.56
N ILE A 186 -13.97 -7.47 4.74
CA ILE A 186 -13.02 -6.39 4.53
C ILE A 186 -12.44 -6.52 3.10
N PRO A 187 -12.73 -5.59 2.19
CA PRO A 187 -12.23 -5.66 0.82
C PRO A 187 -10.71 -5.52 0.76
N SER A 188 -10.07 -6.19 -0.20
CA SER A 188 -8.62 -6.08 -0.45
C SER A 188 -8.20 -4.61 -0.72
N VAL A 189 -6.92 -4.28 -0.52
CA VAL A 189 -6.38 -2.93 -0.81
C VAL A 189 -6.73 -2.52 -2.24
N ARG A 190 -6.58 -3.42 -3.21
CA ARG A 190 -6.94 -3.21 -4.61
C ARG A 190 -8.42 -2.87 -4.80
N ILE A 191 -9.33 -3.62 -4.18
CA ILE A 191 -10.78 -3.34 -4.25
C ILE A 191 -11.12 -2.02 -3.56
N ARG A 192 -10.50 -1.69 -2.42
CA ARG A 192 -10.69 -0.41 -1.74
C ARG A 192 -10.23 0.76 -2.60
N LEU A 193 -9.09 0.62 -3.28
CA LEU A 193 -8.59 1.61 -4.24
C LEU A 193 -9.56 1.80 -5.41
N LEU A 194 -10.05 0.72 -6.01
CA LEU A 194 -10.99 0.78 -7.13
C LEU A 194 -12.32 1.44 -6.74
N ARG A 195 -12.86 1.14 -5.55
CA ARG A 195 -14.10 1.76 -5.03
C ARG A 195 -13.93 3.26 -4.80
N GLU A 196 -12.91 3.67 -4.06
CA GLU A 196 -12.67 5.10 -3.82
C GLU A 196 -12.29 5.84 -5.11
N MET A 197 -11.60 5.17 -6.05
CA MET A 197 -11.34 5.73 -7.37
C MET A 197 -12.63 5.98 -8.15
N SER A 198 -13.60 5.05 -8.12
CA SER A 198 -14.92 5.26 -8.74
C SER A 198 -15.60 6.51 -8.19
N GLU A 199 -15.62 6.68 -6.86
CA GLU A 199 -16.18 7.87 -6.22
C GLU A 199 -15.41 9.15 -6.58
N LEU A 200 -14.08 9.07 -6.61
CA LEU A 200 -13.22 10.19 -7.01
C LEU A 200 -13.50 10.61 -8.46
N VAL A 201 -13.60 9.66 -9.40
CA VAL A 201 -13.86 9.94 -10.81
C VAL A 201 -15.21 10.64 -10.97
N ARG A 202 -16.27 10.21 -10.27
CA ARG A 202 -17.57 10.91 -10.31
C ARG A 202 -17.50 12.36 -9.81
N LEU A 203 -16.61 12.65 -8.86
CA LEU A 203 -16.38 14.02 -8.39
C LEU A 203 -15.53 14.82 -9.38
N LEU A 204 -14.55 14.20 -10.02
CA LEU A 204 -13.70 14.81 -11.05
C LEU A 204 -14.50 15.15 -12.31
N MET A 205 -15.46 14.31 -12.73
CA MET A 205 -16.37 14.58 -13.85
C MET A 205 -17.17 15.88 -13.67
N LYS A 206 -17.40 16.29 -12.41
CA LYS A 206 -18.12 17.51 -12.05
C LYS A 206 -17.20 18.70 -11.81
N ALA A 207 -15.88 18.51 -11.86
CA ALA A 207 -14.92 19.57 -11.62
C ALA A 207 -14.80 20.48 -12.86
N PRO A 208 -14.86 21.81 -12.70
CA PRO A 208 -14.78 22.73 -13.83
C PRO A 208 -13.50 22.58 -14.64
N GLY A 209 -13.65 22.55 -15.96
CA GLY A 209 -12.53 22.50 -16.91
C GLY A 209 -11.85 21.14 -17.04
N VAL A 210 -12.37 20.07 -16.43
CA VAL A 210 -11.93 18.69 -16.71
C VAL A 210 -12.50 18.24 -18.05
N THR A 211 -11.65 17.73 -18.94
CA THR A 211 -12.01 17.30 -20.31
C THR A 211 -11.75 15.81 -20.57
N ARG A 212 -10.87 15.19 -19.79
CA ARG A 212 -10.59 13.75 -19.87
C ARG A 212 -10.14 13.20 -18.53
N ILE A 213 -10.53 11.97 -18.20
CA ILE A 213 -10.04 11.25 -17.02
C ILE A 213 -9.60 9.86 -17.47
N ALA A 214 -8.39 9.47 -17.06
CA ALA A 214 -7.83 8.16 -17.36
C ALA A 214 -7.13 7.56 -16.14
N MET A 215 -7.22 6.25 -15.98
CA MET A 215 -6.45 5.49 -15.01
C MET A 215 -5.15 5.03 -15.65
N ILE A 216 -4.04 5.23 -14.94
CA ILE A 216 -2.71 4.85 -15.40
C ILE A 216 -1.98 4.03 -14.33
N GLY A 217 -0.85 3.43 -14.71
CA GLY A 217 0.01 2.68 -13.78
C GLY A 217 -0.56 1.33 -13.38
N SER A 218 -0.08 0.80 -12.24
CA SER A 218 -0.27 -0.60 -11.85
C SER A 218 -1.72 -1.03 -11.64
N LEU A 219 -2.61 -0.11 -11.27
CA LEU A 219 -4.03 -0.41 -11.04
C LEU A 219 -4.77 -0.77 -12.35
N ALA A 220 -4.26 -0.31 -13.49
CA ALA A 220 -4.77 -0.66 -14.83
C ALA A 220 -4.31 -2.05 -15.33
N THR A 221 -3.62 -2.83 -14.50
CA THR A 221 -3.02 -4.12 -14.86
C THR A 221 -3.43 -5.23 -13.88
N GLU A 222 -3.13 -6.49 -14.21
CA GLU A 222 -3.38 -7.70 -13.38
C GLU A 222 -2.52 -7.79 -12.10
N ILE A 223 -1.79 -6.73 -11.73
CA ILE A 223 -1.01 -6.70 -10.49
C ILE A 223 -1.96 -6.72 -9.29
N GLU A 224 -1.97 -7.84 -8.55
CA GLU A 224 -2.84 -8.08 -7.38
C GLU A 224 -2.59 -7.07 -6.23
N THR A 225 -1.35 -6.61 -6.06
CA THR A 225 -0.94 -5.64 -5.02
C THR A 225 -0.44 -4.33 -5.63
N PRO A 226 -1.35 -3.46 -6.12
CA PRO A 226 -0.97 -2.20 -6.74
C PRO A 226 -0.30 -1.28 -5.71
N ARG A 227 0.93 -0.86 -5.99
CA ARG A 227 1.67 0.09 -5.14
C ARG A 227 1.35 1.54 -5.47
N ASP A 228 0.88 1.79 -6.69
CA ASP A 228 0.53 3.11 -7.18
C ASP A 228 -0.87 3.10 -7.79
N ALA A 229 -1.69 4.07 -7.38
CA ALA A 229 -3.03 4.30 -7.88
C ALA A 229 -3.13 5.71 -8.46
N ASP A 230 -2.75 5.82 -9.73
CA ASP A 230 -2.52 7.09 -10.41
C ASP A 230 -3.65 7.42 -11.40
N LEU A 231 -4.03 8.71 -11.45
CA LEU A 231 -4.98 9.24 -12.41
C LEU A 231 -4.31 10.29 -13.30
N LEU A 232 -4.64 10.25 -14.58
CA LEU A 232 -4.36 11.33 -15.52
C LEU A 232 -5.66 12.09 -15.78
N VAL A 233 -5.62 13.41 -15.61
CA VAL A 233 -6.75 14.30 -15.87
C VAL A 233 -6.32 15.35 -16.89
N SER A 234 -7.00 15.41 -18.04
CA SER A 234 -6.85 16.53 -18.96
C SER A 234 -7.74 17.68 -18.53
N VAL A 235 -7.19 18.89 -18.59
CA VAL A 235 -7.85 20.12 -18.18
C VAL A 235 -7.71 21.22 -19.23
N GLU A 236 -8.68 22.13 -19.29
CA GLU A 236 -8.58 23.36 -20.07
C GLU A 236 -7.47 24.28 -19.51
N ASP A 237 -6.84 25.07 -20.38
CA ASP A 237 -5.65 25.88 -20.06
C ASP A 237 -5.89 26.88 -18.92
N GLU A 238 -7.06 27.52 -18.91
CA GLU A 238 -7.41 28.56 -17.93
C GLU A 238 -8.26 28.03 -16.77
N SER A 239 -8.44 26.71 -16.66
CA SER A 239 -9.28 26.13 -15.61
C SER A 239 -8.70 26.32 -14.20
N ASN A 240 -9.58 26.61 -13.25
CA ASN A 240 -9.26 26.75 -11.85
C ASN A 240 -9.06 25.37 -11.19
N LEU A 241 -7.81 25.10 -10.79
CA LEU A 241 -7.41 23.81 -10.24
C LEU A 241 -7.71 23.62 -8.74
N ALA A 242 -8.37 24.58 -8.07
CA ALA A 242 -8.63 24.50 -6.63
C ALA A 242 -9.44 23.25 -6.25
N THR A 243 -10.48 22.92 -7.02
CA THR A 243 -11.30 21.71 -6.80
C THR A 243 -10.46 20.45 -7.03
N LEU A 244 -9.69 20.41 -8.12
CA LEU A 244 -8.80 19.30 -8.46
C LEU A 244 -7.75 19.05 -7.38
N ALA A 245 -7.12 20.10 -6.85
CA ALA A 245 -6.12 19.94 -5.80
C ALA A 245 -6.72 19.54 -4.45
N ARG A 246 -7.94 19.99 -4.12
CA ARG A 246 -8.65 19.49 -2.95
C ARG A 246 -8.95 17.99 -3.08
N LEU A 247 -9.43 17.55 -4.24
CA LEU A 247 -9.69 16.13 -4.53
C LEU A 247 -8.38 15.32 -4.55
N GLY A 248 -7.32 15.83 -5.16
CA GLY A 248 -6.00 15.21 -5.20
C GLY A 248 -5.39 15.02 -3.82
N ARG A 249 -5.49 16.01 -2.93
CA ARG A 249 -5.07 15.84 -1.52
C ARG A 249 -5.89 14.79 -0.78
N ARG A 250 -7.21 14.74 -1.01
CA ARG A 250 -8.08 13.71 -0.42
C ARG A 250 -7.68 12.32 -0.89
N TRP A 251 -7.48 12.17 -2.20
CA TRP A 251 -7.02 10.93 -2.81
C TRP A 251 -5.68 10.49 -2.25
N ARG A 252 -4.70 11.39 -2.25
CA ARG A 252 -3.36 11.12 -1.72
C ARG A 252 -3.39 10.70 -0.25
N ALA A 253 -4.19 11.36 0.59
CA ALA A 253 -4.36 10.97 1.99
C ALA A 253 -4.97 9.56 2.12
N PHE A 254 -5.98 9.24 1.29
CA PHE A 254 -6.61 7.92 1.27
C PHE A 254 -5.62 6.82 0.86
N VAL A 255 -4.94 6.96 -0.28
CA VAL A 255 -4.00 5.93 -0.77
C VAL A 255 -2.82 5.72 0.19
N GLN A 256 -2.34 6.79 0.83
CA GLN A 256 -1.29 6.70 1.86
C GLN A 256 -1.76 5.93 3.10
N SER A 257 -3.04 6.04 3.47
CA SER A 257 -3.62 5.22 4.56
C SER A 257 -3.64 3.73 4.25
N LEU A 258 -3.49 3.36 2.97
CA LEU A 258 -3.37 1.98 2.48
C LEU A 258 -1.92 1.57 2.20
N HIS A 259 -0.95 2.41 2.56
CA HIS A 259 0.47 2.23 2.23
C HIS A 259 0.78 2.23 0.72
N CYS A 260 -0.07 2.87 -0.10
CA CYS A 260 0.12 3.07 -1.52
C CYS A 260 0.53 4.52 -1.85
N SER A 261 1.17 4.73 -3.00
CA SER A 261 1.22 6.04 -3.65
C SER A 261 -0.01 6.25 -4.54
N GLY A 262 -0.32 7.51 -4.83
CA GLY A 262 -1.32 7.83 -5.83
C GLY A 262 -1.38 9.33 -6.05
N ASP A 263 -1.10 9.73 -7.27
CA ASP A 263 -1.12 11.13 -7.68
C ASP A 263 -2.15 11.35 -8.78
N ILE A 264 -2.66 12.59 -8.83
CA ILE A 264 -3.43 13.09 -9.97
C ILE A 264 -2.50 13.93 -10.83
N PHE A 265 -2.17 13.37 -11.98
CA PHE A 265 -1.39 13.99 -13.05
C PHE A 265 -2.30 14.85 -13.92
N LEU A 266 -1.77 16.00 -14.37
CA LEU A 266 -2.48 16.97 -15.17
C LEU A 266 -1.85 17.08 -16.55
N ALA A 267 -2.68 17.08 -17.58
CA ALA A 267 -2.31 17.39 -18.96
C ALA A 267 -3.27 18.42 -19.56
N ASP A 268 -2.87 19.08 -20.65
CA ASP A 268 -3.80 19.88 -21.45
C ASP A 268 -4.59 19.01 -22.45
N ASN A 269 -5.46 19.65 -23.23
CA ASN A 269 -6.28 19.00 -24.25
C ASN A 269 -5.45 18.48 -25.45
N GLN A 270 -4.22 18.94 -25.61
CA GLN A 270 -3.29 18.49 -26.66
C GLN A 270 -2.40 17.32 -26.17
N GLY A 271 -2.59 16.88 -24.93
CA GLY A 271 -1.80 15.83 -24.30
C GLY A 271 -0.41 16.29 -23.84
N ASN A 272 -0.17 17.60 -23.70
CA ASN A 272 1.05 18.09 -23.07
C ASN A 272 0.92 17.94 -21.55
N TYR A 273 1.92 17.31 -20.94
CA TYR A 273 1.99 17.14 -19.49
C TYR A 273 2.25 18.49 -18.79
N LEU A 274 1.41 18.82 -17.80
CA LEU A 274 1.46 20.08 -17.05
C LEU A 274 2.12 19.95 -15.68
N GLY A 275 1.99 18.77 -15.04
CA GLY A 275 2.43 18.54 -13.67
C GLY A 275 1.45 17.67 -12.88
N ARG A 276 1.39 17.86 -11.57
CA ARG A 276 0.44 17.19 -10.66
C ARG A 276 -0.44 18.20 -9.93
N THR A 277 -1.51 17.70 -9.33
CA THR A 277 -2.28 18.49 -8.37
C THR A 277 -1.43 18.88 -7.15
N CYS A 278 -1.57 20.13 -6.68
CA CYS A 278 -0.73 20.62 -5.59
C CYS A 278 -1.01 19.93 -4.24
N PRO A 279 0.03 19.42 -3.56
CA PRO A 279 -0.13 18.73 -2.27
C PRO A 279 -0.39 19.70 -1.11
N TRP A 280 -0.17 21.01 -1.30
CA TRP A 280 -0.30 22.02 -0.26
C TRP A 280 -1.71 22.61 -0.22
N LYS A 281 -2.26 22.77 0.99
CA LYS A 281 -3.57 23.39 1.21
C LYS A 281 -3.54 24.87 0.83
N ASP A 282 -2.49 25.58 1.23
CA ASP A 282 -2.30 26.99 0.98
C ASP A 282 -1.26 27.17 -0.13
N CYS A 283 -1.72 27.44 -1.36
CA CYS A 283 -0.86 27.57 -2.53
C CYS A 283 -0.59 29.04 -2.88
N GLY A 284 0.66 29.41 -3.02
CA GLY A 284 1.12 30.68 -3.57
C GLY A 284 2.62 30.86 -3.38
N ALA A 285 3.20 31.80 -4.12
CA ALA A 285 4.61 32.14 -3.97
C ALA A 285 4.89 32.52 -2.51
N ASN A 286 5.92 31.90 -1.92
CA ASN A 286 6.42 32.15 -0.55
C ASN A 286 5.56 31.63 0.62
N PHE A 287 4.46 30.91 0.40
CA PHE A 287 3.70 30.32 1.51
C PHE A 287 4.36 29.09 2.12
N ASN A 288 5.15 28.34 1.33
CA ASN A 288 5.81 27.15 1.81
C ASN A 288 7.25 27.06 1.27
N PRO A 289 8.27 27.19 2.13
CA PRO A 289 9.68 27.10 1.72
C PRO A 289 10.09 25.69 1.25
N ARG A 290 9.24 24.67 1.48
CA ARG A 290 9.45 23.29 1.01
C ARG A 290 8.74 22.98 -0.31
N CYS A 291 8.09 23.96 -0.94
CA CYS A 291 7.50 23.75 -2.26
C CYS A 291 8.61 23.72 -3.31
N ASP A 292 8.69 22.62 -4.05
CA ASP A 292 9.65 22.35 -5.12
C ASP A 292 9.06 22.51 -6.53
N ALA A 293 7.81 23.00 -6.64
CA ALA A 293 7.20 23.33 -7.93
C ALA A 293 7.96 24.47 -8.63
N ARG A 294 8.30 24.29 -9.92
CA ARG A 294 9.12 25.22 -10.69
C ARG A 294 8.52 26.63 -10.76
N HIS A 295 7.20 26.72 -10.92
CA HIS A 295 6.50 27.99 -11.05
C HIS A 295 5.32 28.06 -10.07
N CYS A 296 5.58 27.75 -8.80
CA CYS A 296 4.57 27.84 -7.74
C CYS A 296 3.86 29.21 -7.75
N GLY A 297 2.53 29.20 -7.87
CA GLY A 297 1.71 30.41 -7.87
C GLY A 297 1.44 31.00 -9.25
N ARG A 298 2.17 30.62 -10.32
CA ARG A 298 1.88 31.05 -11.71
C ARG A 298 0.51 30.56 -12.16
N ARG A 299 0.22 29.28 -11.90
CA ARG A 299 -1.12 28.70 -11.95
C ARG A 299 -1.40 28.09 -10.59
N ARG A 300 -2.27 28.72 -9.80
CA ARG A 300 -2.52 28.28 -8.42
C ARG A 300 -2.97 26.82 -8.42
N TYR A 301 -2.39 26.05 -7.50
CA TYR A 301 -2.62 24.63 -7.31
C TYR A 301 -2.14 23.68 -8.41
N LEU A 302 -1.41 24.19 -9.40
CA LEU A 302 -0.56 23.36 -10.25
C LEU A 302 0.80 23.17 -9.56
N HIS A 303 1.23 21.91 -9.43
CA HIS A 303 2.56 21.56 -8.98
C HIS A 303 3.34 21.04 -10.20
N ASP A 304 4.15 21.90 -10.80
CA ASP A 304 4.87 21.64 -12.05
C ASP A 304 6.30 21.15 -11.77
N ASP A 305 6.40 19.94 -11.24
CA ASP A 305 7.62 19.21 -10.92
C ASP A 305 8.27 18.56 -12.16
N LEU A 306 8.27 19.27 -13.28
CA LEU A 306 8.69 18.77 -14.59
C LEU A 306 10.15 18.27 -14.65
N ASN A 307 10.96 18.66 -13.66
CA ASN A 307 12.36 18.22 -13.54
C ASN A 307 12.49 16.89 -12.78
N THR A 308 11.45 16.50 -12.04
CA THR A 308 11.45 15.32 -11.17
C THR A 308 10.56 14.23 -11.76
N ILE A 309 9.40 14.61 -12.28
CA ILE A 309 8.42 13.67 -12.84
C ILE A 309 7.90 14.20 -14.16
N ARG A 310 7.88 13.32 -15.18
CA ARG A 310 7.27 13.62 -16.48
C ARG A 310 6.61 12.38 -17.05
N LEU A 311 5.31 12.47 -17.33
CA LEU A 311 4.63 11.42 -18.08
C LEU A 311 5.06 11.46 -19.54
N SER A 312 5.24 10.28 -20.14
CA SER A 312 5.54 10.19 -21.56
C SER A 312 4.36 10.70 -22.39
N ARG A 313 4.66 11.29 -23.55
CA ARG A 313 3.62 11.78 -24.47
C ARG A 313 2.67 10.66 -24.92
N GLN A 314 3.16 9.43 -24.97
CA GLN A 314 2.34 8.27 -25.29
C GLN A 314 1.30 8.00 -24.20
N VAL A 315 1.66 8.10 -22.92
CA VAL A 315 0.71 7.91 -21.82
C VAL A 315 -0.30 9.05 -21.76
N THR A 316 0.12 10.29 -22.03
CA THR A 316 -0.80 11.44 -21.99
C THR A 316 -1.79 11.47 -23.14
N LEU A 317 -1.42 10.96 -24.32
CA LEU A 317 -2.30 10.86 -25.49
C LEU A 317 -3.11 9.55 -25.52
N ASN A 318 -2.49 8.43 -25.18
CA ASN A 318 -3.05 7.08 -25.33
C ASN A 318 -2.92 6.28 -24.01
N PRO A 319 -3.60 6.67 -22.94
CA PRO A 319 -3.55 5.97 -21.67
C PRO A 319 -4.23 4.59 -21.79
N PRO A 320 -3.84 3.62 -20.96
CA PRO A 320 -4.35 2.25 -21.05
C PRO A 320 -5.86 2.17 -20.81
N VAL A 321 -6.39 2.96 -19.87
CA VAL A 321 -7.80 2.97 -19.51
C VAL A 321 -8.29 4.42 -19.43
N GLU A 322 -9.13 4.82 -20.38
CA GLU A 322 -9.89 6.07 -20.28
C GLU A 322 -11.21 5.79 -19.59
N LEU A 323 -11.57 6.65 -18.65
CA LEU A 323 -12.76 6.54 -17.82
C LEU A 323 -13.83 7.56 -18.20
N TRP A 324 -13.43 8.69 -18.79
CA TRP A 324 -14.31 9.79 -19.18
C TRP A 324 -13.64 10.65 -20.28
N PRO A 325 -14.36 11.18 -21.30
CA PRO A 325 -15.83 11.21 -21.46
C PRO A 325 -16.46 9.88 -21.87
N GLU A 326 -15.67 9.02 -22.53
CA GLU A 326 -16.06 7.67 -22.90
C GLU A 326 -15.09 6.67 -22.27
N ILE A 327 -15.59 5.47 -21.96
CA ILE A 327 -14.73 4.40 -21.45
C ILE A 327 -14.03 3.75 -22.65
N VAL A 328 -12.70 3.92 -22.72
CA VAL A 328 -11.86 3.34 -23.78
C VAL A 328 -10.78 2.47 -23.14
N LEU A 329 -10.76 1.19 -23.50
CA LEU A 329 -9.76 0.23 -23.06
C LEU A 329 -8.77 -0.03 -24.19
N ARG A 330 -7.48 0.24 -23.96
CA ARG A 330 -6.39 -0.02 -24.91
C ARG A 330 -5.59 -1.26 -24.51
N GLY A 331 -6.29 -2.30 -24.07
CA GLY A 331 -5.75 -3.56 -23.57
C GLY A 331 -6.81 -4.34 -22.77
N PRO A 332 -6.50 -5.59 -22.36
CA PRO A 332 -7.38 -6.32 -21.45
C PRO A 332 -7.44 -5.60 -20.10
N ALA A 333 -8.67 -5.35 -19.62
CA ALA A 333 -8.89 -4.83 -18.28
C ALA A 333 -9.11 -5.99 -17.31
N PRO A 334 -8.47 -5.98 -16.12
CA PRO A 334 -8.76 -6.94 -15.06
C PRO A 334 -10.25 -7.01 -14.73
N GLN A 335 -10.73 -8.19 -14.36
CA GLN A 335 -12.15 -8.41 -14.08
C GLN A 335 -12.66 -7.51 -12.95
N ASP A 336 -11.84 -7.31 -11.92
CA ASP A 336 -12.19 -6.44 -10.78
C ASP A 336 -12.26 -4.96 -11.16
N VAL A 337 -11.40 -4.48 -12.06
CA VAL A 337 -11.49 -3.14 -12.65
C VAL A 337 -12.81 -2.98 -13.38
N THR A 338 -13.20 -3.99 -14.16
CA THR A 338 -14.47 -3.96 -14.89
C THR A 338 -15.67 -3.89 -13.94
N ASP A 339 -15.69 -4.74 -12.92
CA ASP A 339 -16.83 -4.89 -12.02
C ASP A 339 -16.96 -3.75 -11.00
N VAL A 340 -15.84 -3.27 -10.46
CA VAL A 340 -15.81 -2.31 -9.35
C VAL A 340 -15.64 -0.87 -9.81
N LEU A 341 -14.99 -0.63 -10.95
CA LEU A 341 -14.72 0.71 -11.46
C LEU A 341 -15.52 1.04 -12.72
N LEU A 342 -15.44 0.22 -13.78
CA LEU A 342 -16.01 0.58 -15.09
C LEU A 342 -17.54 0.51 -15.11
N LYS A 343 -18.14 -0.61 -14.68
CA LYS A 343 -19.60 -0.77 -14.63
C LYS A 343 -20.29 0.34 -13.83
N PRO A 344 -19.80 0.73 -12.63
CA PRO A 344 -20.42 1.81 -11.86
C PRO A 344 -20.24 3.21 -12.46
N LEU A 345 -19.35 3.41 -13.44
CA LEU A 345 -19.19 4.69 -14.15
C LEU A 345 -20.07 4.78 -15.41
N GLN A 346 -20.61 3.66 -15.89
CA GLN A 346 -21.56 3.59 -16.99
C GLN A 346 -23.02 3.81 -16.55
N GLN A 347 -23.28 3.73 -15.25
CA GLN A 347 -24.56 4.00 -14.60
C GLN A 347 -24.59 5.43 -14.08
#